data_AF-A0A4Q3SAB3-F1
#
_entry.id   AF-A0A4Q3SAB3-F1
#
_cell.length_a   1.000
_cell.length_b   1.000
_cell.length_c   1.000
_cell.angle_alpha   90.00
_cell.angle_beta   90.00
_cell.angle_gamma   90.00
#
_symmetry.space_group_name_H-M   'P 1'
#
loop_
_entity.id
_entity.type
_entity.pdbx_description
1 polymer ?
#
loop_
_entity_poly.entity_id
_entity_poly.type
_entity_poly.pdbx_seq_one_letter_code
_entity_poly.pdbx_strand_id
1 'polypeptide(L)'
;PLPQTPAYMRGVINLRGAVLPIMELAARLGLPVSELSERSVIIVVNVGERLLGLLVDAVSDIISVTQENIQPPPDVGYDQSRSFIRGLISMESRMISEIALDRLLPELELLAA
;
A
#
# COMPACT_ATOMS: atom_id res chain seq x y z
N PRO A 1 -3.15 -13.85 11.55
CA PRO A 1 -2.87 -12.77 12.51
C PRO A 1 -1.56 -13.01 13.26
N LEU A 2 -0.63 -12.06 13.19
CA LEU A 2 0.62 -12.08 13.96
C LEU A 2 0.37 -11.51 15.36
N PRO A 3 0.92 -12.10 16.43
CA PRO A 3 0.83 -11.54 17.78
C PRO A 3 1.53 -10.17 17.84
N GLN A 4 1.01 -9.26 18.66
CA GLN A 4 1.59 -7.93 18.92
C GLN A 4 1.83 -7.05 17.68
N THR A 5 1.11 -7.32 16.59
CA THR A 5 1.29 -6.60 15.32
C THR A 5 0.09 -5.67 15.08
N PRO A 6 0.27 -4.49 14.44
CA PRO A 6 -0.84 -3.61 14.08
C PRO A 6 -1.93 -4.32 13.27
N ALA A 7 -3.18 -3.87 13.41
CA ALA A 7 -4.36 -4.50 12.80
C ALA A 7 -4.31 -4.58 11.26
N TYR A 8 -3.54 -3.69 10.60
CA TYR A 8 -3.31 -3.74 9.15
C TYR A 8 -2.35 -4.84 8.70
N MET A 9 -1.72 -5.60 9.61
CA MET A 9 -0.87 -6.73 9.26
C MET A 9 -1.66 -8.03 9.34
N ARG A 10 -1.89 -8.67 8.19
CA ARG A 10 -2.71 -9.88 8.09
C ARG A 10 -1.95 -11.13 8.56
N GLY A 11 -0.65 -11.18 8.28
CA GLY A 11 0.20 -12.32 8.60
C GLY A 11 1.47 -12.36 7.76
N VAL A 12 1.95 -13.58 7.51
CA VAL A 12 3.08 -13.87 6.63
C VAL A 12 2.69 -14.97 5.64
N ILE A 13 3.33 -15.00 4.47
CA ILE A 13 3.30 -16.12 3.54
C ILE A 13 4.72 -16.58 3.23
N ASN A 14 4.89 -17.83 2.81
CA ASN A 14 6.16 -18.29 2.26
C ASN A 14 6.15 -18.05 0.74
N LEU A 15 7.04 -17.19 0.27
CA LEU A 15 7.27 -16.93 -1.14
C LEU A 15 8.69 -17.37 -1.50
N ARG A 16 8.81 -18.50 -2.22
CA ARG A 16 10.10 -19.06 -2.69
C ARG A 16 11.13 -19.30 -1.57
N GLY A 17 10.66 -19.71 -0.39
CA GLY A 17 11.52 -19.96 0.77
C GLY A 17 11.78 -18.72 1.64
N ALA A 18 11.34 -17.54 1.21
CA ALA A 18 11.40 -16.32 2.02
C ALA A 18 10.06 -16.06 2.73
N VAL A 19 10.12 -15.66 4.00
CA VAL A 19 8.95 -15.23 4.77
C VAL A 19 8.59 -13.82 4.33
N LEU A 20 7.45 -13.69 3.65
CA LEU A 20 6.93 -12.41 3.17
C LEU A 20 5.80 -11.92 4.09
N PRO A 21 6.00 -10.82 4.84
CA PRO A 21 4.93 -10.19 5.60
C PRO A 21 3.85 -9.60 4.67
N ILE A 22 2.59 -9.75 5.07
CA ILE A 22 1.42 -9.27 4.31
C ILE A 22 0.69 -8.16 5.08
N MET A 23 0.59 -7.00 4.44
CA MET A 23 -0.13 -5.82 4.89
C MET A 23 -1.43 -5.66 4.11
N GLU A 24 -2.54 -5.46 4.83
CA GLU A 24 -3.83 -5.01 4.28
C GLU A 24 -3.74 -3.53 3.91
N LEU A 25 -3.68 -3.21 2.62
CA LEU A 25 -3.46 -1.84 2.17
C LEU A 25 -4.64 -0.93 2.52
N ALA A 26 -5.87 -1.42 2.37
CA ALA A 26 -7.07 -0.66 2.71
C ALA A 26 -7.04 -0.24 4.19
N ALA A 27 -6.79 -1.19 5.10
CA ALA A 27 -6.66 -0.92 6.53
C ALA A 27 -5.51 0.06 6.83
N ARG A 28 -4.37 -0.06 6.12
CA ARG A 28 -3.23 0.85 6.32
C ARG A 28 -3.55 2.28 5.91
N LEU A 29 -4.34 2.46 4.85
CA LEU A 29 -4.79 3.77 4.36
C LEU A 29 -5.99 4.34 5.14
N GLY A 30 -6.51 3.61 6.15
CA GLY A 30 -7.72 3.99 6.88
C GLY A 30 -9.00 3.83 6.08
N LEU A 31 -8.96 3.04 4.99
CA LEU A 31 -10.11 2.71 4.15
C LEU A 31 -10.85 1.47 4.70
N PRO A 32 -12.14 1.33 4.38
CA PRO A 32 -12.87 0.10 4.66
C PRO A 32 -12.19 -1.10 4.00
N VAL A 33 -11.99 -2.17 4.77
CA VAL A 33 -11.44 -3.42 4.26
C VAL A 33 -12.56 -4.19 3.57
N SER A 34 -12.35 -4.51 2.29
CA SER A 34 -13.26 -5.34 1.50
C SER A 34 -13.15 -6.82 1.87
N GLU A 35 -14.21 -7.59 1.61
CA GLU A 35 -14.12 -9.05 1.66
C GLU A 35 -13.20 -9.56 0.55
N LEU A 36 -12.46 -10.65 0.84
CA LEU A 36 -11.56 -11.24 -0.14
C LEU A 36 -12.36 -11.83 -1.31
N SER A 37 -11.89 -11.55 -2.52
CA SER A 37 -12.48 -12.07 -3.76
C SER A 37 -11.41 -12.76 -4.61
N GLU A 38 -11.82 -13.41 -5.69
CA GLU A 38 -10.90 -13.98 -6.69
C GLU A 38 -10.03 -12.92 -7.39
N ARG A 39 -10.40 -11.63 -7.28
CA ARG A 39 -9.63 -10.51 -7.82
C ARG A 39 -8.59 -9.97 -6.85
N SER A 40 -8.69 -10.34 -5.57
CA SER A 40 -7.77 -9.90 -4.54
C SER A 40 -6.38 -10.48 -4.80
N VAL A 41 -5.37 -9.62 -4.81
CA VAL A 41 -4.00 -10.01 -5.13
C VAL A 41 -3.02 -9.41 -4.14
N ILE A 42 -1.86 -10.06 -4.02
CA ILE A 42 -0.74 -9.57 -3.20
C ILE A 42 0.29 -8.95 -4.13
N ILE A 43 0.48 -7.63 -4.04
CA ILE A 43 1.54 -6.90 -4.74
C ILE A 43 2.81 -6.98 -3.89
N VAL A 44 3.85 -7.61 -4.44
CA VAL A 44 5.15 -7.67 -3.77
C VAL A 44 5.94 -6.40 -4.08
N VAL A 45 6.30 -5.66 -3.04
CA VAL A 45 7.07 -4.42 -3.14
C VAL A 45 8.39 -4.54 -2.36
N ASN A 46 9.42 -3.86 -2.87
CA ASN A 46 10.66 -3.66 -2.13
C ASN A 46 10.75 -2.20 -1.68
N VAL A 47 10.92 -1.98 -0.38
CA VAL A 47 11.06 -0.64 0.20
C VAL A 47 12.37 -0.62 0.99
N GLY A 48 13.40 0.00 0.39
CA GLY A 48 14.77 -0.14 0.85
C GLY A 48 15.25 -1.60 0.71
N GLU A 49 15.60 -2.21 1.84
CA GLU A 49 16.04 -3.62 1.94
C GLU A 49 14.90 -4.57 2.36
N ARG A 50 13.67 -4.06 2.50
CA ARG A 50 12.53 -4.81 3.04
C ARG A 50 11.58 -5.26 1.94
N LEU A 51 11.33 -6.56 1.86
CA LEU A 51 10.29 -7.14 1.00
C LEU A 51 8.96 -7.23 1.76
N LEU A 52 7.90 -6.69 1.18
CA LEU A 52 6.54 -6.70 1.77
C LEU A 52 5.52 -7.09 0.70
N GLY A 53 4.49 -7.85 1.09
CA GLY A 53 3.29 -8.05 0.29
C GLY A 53 2.19 -7.06 0.70
N LEU A 54 1.63 -6.36 -0.27
CA LEU A 54 0.46 -5.51 -0.10
C LEU A 54 -0.77 -6.26 -0.63
N LEU A 55 -1.69 -6.58 0.25
CA LEU A 55 -2.98 -7.12 -0.12
C LEU A 55 -3.87 -5.98 -0.64
N VAL A 56 -4.38 -6.15 -1.85
CA VAL A 56 -5.24 -5.18 -2.53
C VAL A 56 -6.47 -5.88 -3.11
N ASP A 57 -7.53 -5.10 -3.33
CA ASP A 57 -8.81 -5.60 -3.86
C ASP A 57 -8.69 -6.12 -5.30
N ALA A 58 -7.93 -5.42 -6.14
CA ALA A 58 -7.65 -5.79 -7.52
C ALA A 58 -6.46 -4.99 -8.08
N VAL A 59 -5.88 -5.50 -9.18
CA VAL A 59 -5.01 -4.73 -10.08
C VAL A 59 -5.82 -4.41 -11.33
N SER A 60 -5.95 -3.12 -11.67
CA SER A 60 -6.75 -2.69 -12.81
C SER A 60 -5.93 -2.66 -14.10
N ASP A 61 -5.00 -1.71 -14.24
CA ASP A 61 -4.26 -1.46 -15.47
C ASP A 61 -2.81 -1.01 -15.15
N ILE A 62 -1.93 -1.13 -16.13
CA ILE A 62 -0.59 -0.53 -16.10
C ILE A 62 -0.62 0.71 -16.97
N ILE A 63 -0.31 1.87 -16.37
CA ILE A 63 -0.30 3.17 -17.06
C ILE A 63 1.10 3.77 -17.04
N SER A 64 1.44 4.47 -18.13
CA SER A 64 2.66 5.28 -18.22
C SER A 64 2.36 6.71 -17.80
N VAL A 65 3.13 7.24 -16.86
CA VAL A 65 2.91 8.56 -16.26
C VAL A 65 4.22 9.33 -16.30
N THR A 66 4.19 10.57 -16.79
CA THR A 66 5.34 11.49 -16.70
C THR A 66 5.22 12.35 -15.45
N GLN A 67 6.34 12.95 -15.01
CA GLN A 67 6.34 13.85 -13.84
C GLN A 67 5.37 15.04 -14.01
N GLU A 68 5.17 15.50 -15.24
CA GLU A 68 4.23 16.59 -15.56
C GLU A 68 2.76 16.20 -15.36
N ASN A 69 2.45 14.91 -15.36
CA ASN A 69 1.10 14.41 -15.10
C ASN A 69 0.78 14.36 -13.60
N ILE A 70 1.80 14.44 -12.74
CA ILE A 70 1.66 14.32 -11.30
C ILE A 70 1.47 15.70 -10.69
N GLN A 71 0.31 15.91 -10.10
CA GLN A 71 -0.03 17.13 -9.38
C GLN A 71 0.16 16.92 -7.87
N PRO A 72 0.57 17.95 -7.11
CA PRO A 72 0.63 17.84 -5.66
C PRO A 72 -0.78 17.60 -5.09
N PRO A 73 -0.89 16.84 -3.99
CA PRO A 73 -2.17 16.67 -3.31
C PRO A 73 -2.73 18.03 -2.83
N PRO A 74 -4.05 18.27 -2.91
CA PRO A 74 -4.66 19.55 -2.61
C PRO A 74 -4.52 19.94 -1.14
N ASP A 75 -4.50 21.24 -0.87
CA ASP A 75 -4.19 21.78 0.44
C ASP A 75 -5.36 21.78 1.45
N VAL A 76 -6.27 20.81 1.33
CA VAL A 76 -7.38 20.59 2.27
C VAL A 76 -6.91 19.81 3.50
N GLY A 77 -7.14 20.38 4.69
CA GLY A 77 -6.70 19.83 5.96
C GLY A 77 -7.46 18.57 6.38
N TYR A 78 -6.70 17.56 6.81
CA TYR A 78 -6.99 16.39 7.69
C TYR A 78 -5.97 15.28 7.32
N ASP A 79 -4.80 15.22 7.95
CA ASP A 79 -4.39 14.61 9.25
C ASP A 79 -3.97 13.11 9.20
N GLN A 80 -4.32 12.30 8.19
CA GLN A 80 -3.70 10.96 8.03
C GLN A 80 -3.49 10.53 6.57
N SER A 81 -4.43 10.82 5.67
CA SER A 81 -4.37 10.37 4.27
C SER A 81 -3.29 11.08 3.44
N ARG A 82 -2.98 12.35 3.74
CA ARG A 82 -1.83 13.05 3.13
C ARG A 82 -0.50 12.39 3.42
N SER A 83 -0.38 11.69 4.55
CA SER A 83 0.88 11.07 4.90
C SER A 83 1.28 10.04 3.84
N PHE A 84 0.33 9.31 3.27
CA PHE A 84 0.65 8.24 2.31
C PHE A 84 0.67 8.67 0.84
N ILE A 85 0.13 9.84 0.49
CA ILE A 85 0.03 10.28 -0.92
C ILE A 85 1.25 11.12 -1.31
N ARG A 86 1.93 10.74 -2.38
CA ARG A 86 3.01 11.53 -3.00
C ARG A 86 2.48 12.54 -4.00
N GLY A 87 1.50 12.13 -4.80
CA GLY A 87 0.94 12.94 -5.88
C GLY A 87 -0.39 12.41 -6.36
N LEU A 88 -1.04 13.19 -7.21
CA LEU A 88 -2.31 12.88 -7.84
C LEU A 88 -2.16 12.93 -9.35
N ILE A 89 -2.72 11.95 -10.04
CA ILE A 89 -2.69 11.84 -11.49
C ILE A 89 -4.13 11.91 -11.98
N SER A 90 -4.42 12.84 -12.90
CA SER A 90 -5.73 12.97 -13.53
C SER A 90 -5.68 12.38 -14.94
N MET A 91 -6.49 11.35 -15.19
CA MET A 91 -6.58 10.68 -16.49
C MET A 91 -8.03 10.35 -16.80
N GLU A 92 -8.54 10.77 -17.96
CA GLU A 92 -9.84 10.34 -18.51
C GLU A 92 -11.02 10.45 -17.50
N SER A 93 -11.06 11.54 -16.74
CA SER A 93 -12.06 11.78 -15.66
C SER A 93 -11.93 10.89 -14.43
N ARG A 94 -10.79 10.21 -14.25
CA ARG A 94 -10.43 9.48 -13.04
C ARG A 94 -9.27 10.17 -12.34
N MET A 95 -9.29 10.12 -11.01
CA MET A 95 -8.20 10.57 -10.15
C MET A 95 -7.49 9.34 -9.60
N ILE A 96 -6.19 9.26 -9.80
CA ILE A 96 -5.33 8.18 -9.34
C ILE A 96 -4.36 8.77 -8.31
N SER A 97 -4.32 8.19 -7.11
CA SER A 97 -3.38 8.62 -6.07
C SER A 97 -2.07 7.84 -6.20
N GLU A 98 -0.95 8.55 -6.34
CA GLU A 98 0.38 7.97 -6.21
C GLU A 98 0.69 7.77 -4.73
N ILE A 99 0.86 6.52 -4.31
CA ILE A 99 1.15 6.17 -2.92
C ILE A 99 2.67 6.15 -2.69
N ALA A 100 3.11 6.89 -1.67
CA ALA A 100 4.48 6.87 -1.17
C ALA A 100 4.74 5.61 -0.34
N LEU A 101 5.33 4.59 -0.97
CA LEU A 101 5.62 3.30 -0.32
C LEU A 101 6.51 3.43 0.93
N ASP A 102 7.44 4.39 0.93
CA ASP A 102 8.31 4.71 2.06
C ASP A 102 7.53 5.15 3.31
N ARG A 103 6.33 5.73 3.11
CA ARG A 103 5.46 6.20 4.19
C ARG A 103 4.43 5.16 4.61
N LEU A 104 4.22 4.12 3.80
CA LEU A 104 3.34 2.99 4.15
C LEU A 104 3.92 2.13 5.26
N LEU A 105 5.23 2.05 5.41
CA LEU A 105 5.82 1.23 6.45
C LEU A 105 5.72 1.94 7.80
N PRO A 106 5.23 1.27 8.86
CA PRO A 106 5.49 1.77 10.21
C PRO A 106 7.00 1.75 10.49
N GLU A 107 7.45 2.61 11.40
CA GLU A 107 8.84 2.66 11.87
C GLU A 107 9.26 1.40 12.67
N LEU A 108 8.44 0.35 12.69
CA LEU A 108 8.72 -0.87 13.43
C LEU A 108 9.87 -1.65 12.77
N GLU A 109 11.04 -1.52 13.39
CA GLU A 109 11.91 -2.63 13.74
C GLU A 109 11.08 -3.84 14.25
N LEU A 110 11.58 -5.07 14.06
CA LEU A 110 10.99 -6.32 14.57
C LEU A 110 9.93 -7.02 13.68
N LEU A 111 10.32 -7.45 12.48
CA LEU A 111 9.77 -8.70 11.89
C LEU A 111 10.86 -9.74 11.60
N ALA A 112 12.07 -9.53 12.13
CA ALA A 112 13.11 -10.54 12.18
C ALA A 112 13.17 -11.07 13.62
N ALA A 113 12.34 -12.06 13.92
CA ALA A 113 12.51 -12.97 15.05
C ALA A 113 12.17 -14.37 14.58
#